data_AF-A0A843HZU7-F1
#
_entry.id   AF-A0A843HZU7-F1
#
_cell.length_a   1.000
_cell.length_b   1.000
_cell.length_c   1.000
_cell.angle_alpha   90.00
_cell.angle_beta   90.00
_cell.angle_gamma   90.00
#
_symmetry.space_group_name_H-M   'P 1'
#
loop_
_entity.id
_entity.type
_entity.pdbx_description
1 polymer ?
#
loop_
_entity_poly.entity_id
_entity_poly.type
_entity_poly.pdbx_seq_one_letter_code
_entity_poly.pdbx_strand_id
1 'polypeptide(L)'
;MLEEKQTSDTGTVEDNTQDYLEAIKTLKENSVDKDKYDQLRLENKRLLDSIVNGTDIGMNQPQEKKSIEELREAYLKEDQSNLEYIKNALALREALMEDGEPDPFLPIGQKILPTDSDVECANRVAKVLQECVDDADGDSAWFTNELQRRMIDIPLPGRSTNSKKK
;
A
#
# COMPACT_ATOMS: atom_id res chain seq x y z
N MET A 1 61.11 -23.91 -34.82
CA MET A 1 60.18 -24.93 -35.33
C MET A 1 58.93 -24.83 -34.49
N LEU A 2 57.88 -24.26 -35.09
CA LEU A 2 56.55 -24.11 -34.51
C LEU A 2 55.76 -25.37 -34.83
N GLU A 3 55.28 -26.09 -33.82
CA GLU A 3 54.20 -27.06 -33.99
C GLU A 3 52.95 -26.47 -33.33
N GLU A 4 52.09 -25.87 -34.15
CA GLU A 4 50.75 -25.47 -33.77
C GLU A 4 49.86 -26.72 -33.75
N LYS A 5 49.37 -27.09 -32.57
CA LYS A 5 48.38 -28.15 -32.41
C LYS A 5 46.98 -27.53 -32.48
N GLN A 6 46.37 -27.66 -33.64
CA GLN A 6 45.01 -27.25 -33.94
C GLN A 6 44.04 -28.30 -33.37
N THR A 7 43.29 -27.95 -32.31
CA THR A 7 42.15 -28.74 -31.83
C THR A 7 40.87 -27.99 -32.18
N SER A 8 40.19 -28.48 -33.22
CA SER A 8 38.79 -28.18 -33.52
C SER A 8 37.91 -28.96 -32.55
N ASP A 9 37.10 -28.27 -31.75
CA ASP A 9 35.99 -28.89 -31.04
C ASP A 9 34.67 -28.36 -31.61
N THR A 10 33.92 -29.27 -32.22
CA THR A 10 32.62 -29.02 -32.82
C THR A 10 31.58 -29.48 -31.80
N GLY A 11 31.18 -28.56 -30.92
CA GLY A 11 30.13 -28.80 -29.94
C GLY A 11 28.76 -28.38 -30.49
N THR A 12 27.86 -29.35 -30.61
CA THR A 12 26.43 -29.21 -30.87
C THR A 12 25.79 -28.16 -29.96
N VAL A 13 25.12 -27.18 -30.55
CA VAL A 13 24.29 -26.19 -29.83
C VAL A 13 22.99 -26.88 -29.45
N GLU A 14 22.90 -27.39 -28.23
CA GLU A 14 21.64 -27.85 -27.63
C GLU A 14 20.72 -26.62 -27.42
N ASP A 15 19.48 -26.71 -27.90
CA ASP A 15 18.48 -25.66 -27.82
C ASP A 15 17.91 -25.57 -26.40
N ASN A 16 18.70 -24.99 -25.50
CA ASN A 16 18.39 -24.79 -24.07
C ASN A 16 17.42 -23.63 -23.82
N THR A 17 16.76 -23.12 -24.87
CA THR A 17 15.90 -21.92 -24.80
C THR A 17 14.74 -22.11 -23.81
N GLN A 18 14.20 -23.33 -23.71
CA GLN A 18 13.09 -23.64 -22.80
C GLN A 18 13.51 -23.60 -21.32
N ASP A 19 14.68 -24.16 -20.99
CA ASP A 19 15.24 -24.18 -19.64
C ASP A 19 15.60 -22.77 -19.15
N TYR A 20 16.10 -21.91 -20.04
CA TYR A 20 16.36 -20.51 -19.72
C TYR A 20 15.08 -19.73 -19.42
N LEU A 21 13.96 -20.04 -20.09
CA LEU A 21 12.67 -19.39 -19.83
C LEU A 21 12.11 -19.78 -18.46
N GLU A 22 12.25 -21.04 -18.05
CA GLU A 22 11.84 -21.50 -16.72
C GLU A 22 12.74 -20.92 -15.61
N ALA A 23 14.05 -20.84 -15.85
CA ALA A 23 14.98 -20.17 -14.94
C ALA A 23 14.66 -18.67 -14.78
N ILE A 24 14.30 -17.98 -15.86
CA ILE A 24 13.90 -16.56 -15.79
C ILE A 24 12.59 -16.40 -15.03
N LYS A 25 11.64 -17.32 -15.17
CA LYS A 25 10.36 -17.27 -14.46
C LYS A 25 10.54 -17.48 -12.95
N THR A 26 11.35 -18.47 -12.57
CA THR A 26 11.70 -18.71 -11.16
C THR A 26 12.53 -17.57 -10.56
N LEU A 27 13.41 -16.94 -11.34
CA LEU A 27 14.12 -15.73 -10.92
C LEU A 27 13.15 -14.57 -10.68
N LYS A 28 12.20 -14.32 -11.59
CA LYS A 28 11.19 -13.26 -11.44
C LYS A 28 10.27 -13.45 -10.24
N GLU A 29 9.87 -14.69 -9.97
CA GLU A 29 9.00 -15.03 -8.83
C GLU A 29 9.69 -14.86 -7.48
N ASN A 30 11.02 -15.06 -7.43
CA ASN A 30 11.82 -14.93 -6.20
C ASN A 30 12.62 -13.62 -6.11
N SER A 31 12.57 -12.77 -7.15
CA SER A 31 13.24 -11.48 -7.15
C SER A 31 12.30 -10.37 -6.69
N VAL A 32 12.77 -9.56 -5.75
CA VAL A 32 12.13 -8.29 -5.41
C VAL A 32 12.57 -7.25 -6.44
N ASP A 33 11.69 -6.30 -6.76
CA ASP A 33 12.02 -5.13 -7.59
C ASP A 33 13.28 -4.45 -7.04
N LYS A 34 14.21 -4.11 -7.92
CA LYS A 34 15.54 -3.60 -7.56
C LYS A 34 15.42 -2.33 -6.72
N ASP A 35 14.47 -1.47 -7.05
CA ASP A 35 14.25 -0.21 -6.33
C ASP A 35 13.79 -0.47 -4.89
N LYS A 36 12.93 -1.49 -4.67
CA LYS A 36 12.50 -1.90 -3.32
C LYS A 36 13.63 -2.56 -2.53
N TYR A 37 14.47 -3.36 -3.20
CA TYR A 37 15.64 -3.97 -2.56
C TYR A 37 16.66 -2.91 -2.12
N ASP A 38 16.94 -1.93 -2.98
CA ASP A 38 17.87 -0.84 -2.69
C ASP A 38 17.34 0.07 -1.57
N GLN A 39 16.03 0.36 -1.54
CA GLN A 39 15.36 1.05 -0.43
C GLN A 39 15.50 0.28 0.89
N LEU A 40 15.15 -1.00 0.91
CA LEU A 40 15.23 -1.84 2.11
C LEU A 40 16.66 -1.96 2.63
N ARG A 41 17.64 -2.04 1.73
CA ARG A 41 19.06 -2.07 2.11
C ARG A 41 19.53 -0.75 2.71
N LEU A 42 19.03 0.38 2.20
CA LEU A 42 19.36 1.71 2.69
C LEU A 42 18.75 1.97 4.08
N GLU A 43 17.51 1.53 4.29
CA GLU A 43 16.86 1.55 5.60
C GLU A 43 17.56 0.65 6.61
N ASN A 44 17.88 -0.60 6.23
CA ASN A 44 18.63 -1.52 7.10
C ASN A 44 20.00 -0.96 7.48
N LYS A 45 20.71 -0.34 6.53
CA LYS A 45 22.00 0.31 6.80
C LYS A 45 21.83 1.47 7.79
N ARG A 46 20.81 2.32 7.59
CA ARG A 46 20.48 3.43 8.49
C ARG A 46 20.14 2.93 9.91
N LEU A 47 19.40 1.84 10.03
CA LEU A 47 19.05 1.23 11.31
C LEU A 47 20.28 0.61 12.00
N LEU A 48 21.14 -0.09 11.26
CA LEU A 48 22.38 -0.64 11.78
C LEU A 48 23.35 0.45 12.23
N ASP A 49 23.49 1.52 11.45
CA ASP A 49 24.33 2.66 11.80
C ASP A 49 23.81 3.37 13.07
N SER A 50 22.49 3.37 13.30
CA SER A 50 21.88 3.86 14.55
C SER A 50 22.23 2.99 15.77
N ILE A 51 22.10 1.66 15.62
CA ILE A 51 22.40 0.70 16.68
C ILE A 51 23.88 0.74 17.07
N VAL A 52 24.76 0.84 16.07
CA VAL A 52 26.22 0.79 16.29
C VAL A 52 26.77 2.12 16.80
N ASN A 53 26.29 3.25 16.28
CA ASN A 53 26.82 4.56 16.66
C ASN A 53 26.07 5.22 17.82
N GLY A 54 25.04 4.57 18.37
CA GLY A 54 24.22 5.09 19.48
C GLY A 54 23.62 6.47 19.18
N THR A 55 23.56 6.83 17.91
CA THR A 55 23.06 8.12 17.46
C THR A 55 21.57 7.93 17.31
N ASP A 56 20.77 8.65 18.11
CA ASP A 56 19.36 8.87 17.79
C ASP A 56 19.34 9.46 16.38
N ILE A 57 19.10 8.60 15.38
CA ILE A 57 18.45 9.05 14.16
C ILE A 57 17.26 9.78 14.69
N GLY A 58 17.19 11.09 14.46
CA GLY A 58 15.99 11.88 14.65
C GLY A 58 14.89 11.25 13.79
N MET A 59 14.32 10.17 14.30
CA MET A 59 12.94 9.84 14.12
C MET A 59 12.24 11.11 14.56
N ASN A 60 11.32 11.60 13.71
CA ASN A 60 10.26 12.49 14.16
C ASN A 60 10.00 12.21 15.63
N GLN A 61 10.09 13.26 16.47
CA GLN A 61 9.76 13.17 17.89
C GLN A 61 8.66 12.11 18.04
N PRO A 62 8.81 11.09 18.90
CA PRO A 62 7.75 10.13 19.08
C PRO A 62 6.54 10.96 19.43
N GLN A 63 5.61 11.12 18.47
CA GLN A 63 4.30 11.62 18.82
C GLN A 63 3.85 10.57 19.82
N GLU A 64 3.60 10.99 21.05
CA GLU A 64 2.98 10.13 22.05
C GLU A 64 1.88 9.38 21.30
N LYS A 65 2.00 8.04 21.25
CA LYS A 65 1.00 7.21 20.57
C LYS A 65 -0.31 7.59 21.24
N LYS A 66 -1.14 8.35 20.52
CA LYS A 66 -2.45 8.76 21.02
C LYS A 66 -3.19 7.50 21.42
N SER A 67 -3.84 7.54 22.57
CA SER A 67 -4.67 6.40 22.98
C SER A 67 -5.79 6.18 21.96
N ILE A 68 -6.32 4.94 21.88
CA ILE A 68 -7.46 4.63 21.00
C ILE A 68 -8.65 5.55 21.33
N GLU A 69 -8.88 5.88 22.60
CA GLU A 69 -9.91 6.82 23.02
C GLU A 69 -9.69 8.23 22.47
N GLU A 70 -8.47 8.76 22.54
CA GLU A 70 -8.13 10.07 21.94
C GLU A 70 -8.31 10.06 20.42
N LEU A 71 -7.99 8.94 19.76
CA LEU A 71 -8.19 8.78 18.32
C LEU A 71 -9.68 8.71 17.96
N ARG A 72 -10.51 8.08 18.80
CA ARG A 72 -11.97 8.08 18.64
C ARG A 72 -12.54 9.48 18.83
N GLU A 73 -12.12 10.20 19.87
CA GLU A 73 -12.54 11.58 20.10
C GLU A 73 -12.13 12.49 18.94
N ALA A 74 -10.90 12.34 18.45
CA ALA A 74 -10.43 13.06 17.27
C ALA A 74 -11.27 12.70 16.04
N TYR A 75 -11.55 11.43 15.77
CA TYR A 75 -12.36 11.00 14.63
C TYR A 75 -13.81 11.50 14.68
N LEU A 76 -14.40 11.62 15.88
CA LEU A 76 -15.80 12.02 16.06
C LEU A 76 -16.02 13.55 16.13
N LYS A 77 -14.96 14.35 16.03
CA LYS A 77 -15.08 15.81 16.05
C LYS A 77 -15.86 16.31 14.82
N GLU A 78 -16.84 17.19 15.03
CA GLU A 78 -17.76 17.65 13.98
C GLU A 78 -17.11 18.67 13.01
N ASP A 79 -16.23 19.53 13.51
CA ASP A 79 -15.58 20.58 12.72
C ASP A 79 -14.20 20.13 12.21
N GLN A 80 -14.20 19.31 11.17
CA GLN A 80 -13.00 18.80 10.53
C GLN A 80 -13.01 19.07 9.03
N SER A 81 -11.83 19.41 8.50
CA SER A 81 -11.60 19.34 7.07
C SER A 81 -11.60 17.88 6.60
N ASN A 82 -11.86 17.65 5.30
CA ASN A 82 -11.82 16.30 4.73
C ASN A 82 -10.46 15.62 4.97
N LEU A 83 -9.37 16.39 4.88
CA LEU A 83 -8.03 15.90 5.12
C LEU A 83 -7.83 15.46 6.58
N GLU A 84 -8.28 16.26 7.55
CA GLU A 84 -8.18 15.91 8.97
C GLU A 84 -9.03 14.70 9.33
N TYR A 85 -10.26 14.64 8.82
CA TYR A 85 -11.16 13.51 9.02
C TYR A 85 -10.52 12.20 8.56
N ILE A 86 -9.98 12.18 7.34
CA ILE A 86 -9.34 10.99 6.77
C ILE A 86 -8.05 10.63 7.50
N LYS A 87 -7.23 11.61 7.91
CA LYS A 87 -6.05 11.34 8.75
C LYS A 87 -6.43 10.67 10.07
N ASN A 88 -7.48 11.17 10.75
CA ASN A 88 -7.95 10.59 12.00
C ASN A 88 -8.55 9.20 11.79
N ALA A 89 -9.29 8.98 10.70
CA ALA A 89 -9.87 7.69 10.35
C ALA A 89 -8.80 6.62 10.09
N LEU A 90 -7.75 6.96 9.34
CA LEU A 90 -6.63 6.05 9.06
C LEU A 90 -5.83 5.74 10.33
N ALA A 91 -5.49 6.76 11.13
CA ALA A 91 -4.79 6.57 12.40
C ALA A 91 -5.60 5.69 13.38
N LEU A 92 -6.92 5.89 13.46
CA LEU A 92 -7.79 5.05 14.28
C LEU A 92 -7.84 3.61 13.76
N ARG A 93 -7.95 3.41 12.44
CA ARG A 93 -7.92 2.08 11.82
C ARG A 93 -6.64 1.33 12.18
N GLU A 94 -5.48 1.96 12.02
CA GLU A 94 -4.19 1.34 12.33
C GLU A 94 -4.09 0.97 13.81
N ALA A 95 -4.46 1.89 14.71
CA ALA A 95 -4.41 1.64 16.15
C ALA A 95 -5.33 0.49 16.59
N LEU A 96 -6.54 0.41 16.03
CA LEU A 96 -7.47 -0.70 16.30
C LEU A 96 -6.91 -2.04 15.78
N MET A 97 -6.39 -2.05 14.56
CA MET A 97 -5.81 -3.28 13.99
C MET A 97 -4.55 -3.73 14.73
N GLU A 98 -3.71 -2.81 15.24
CA GLU A 98 -2.56 -3.13 16.10
C GLU A 98 -2.99 -3.76 17.43
N ASP A 99 -4.11 -3.33 18.00
CA ASP A 99 -4.68 -3.88 19.26
C ASP A 99 -5.45 -5.20 19.05
N GLY A 100 -5.54 -5.68 17.80
CA GLY A 100 -6.27 -6.90 17.44
C GLY A 100 -7.77 -6.73 17.31
N GLU A 101 -8.27 -5.48 17.31
CA GLU A 101 -9.67 -5.16 17.03
C GLU A 101 -9.97 -5.29 15.53
N PRO A 102 -11.23 -5.54 15.15
CA PRO A 102 -11.61 -5.61 13.75
C PRO A 102 -11.39 -4.29 13.00
N ASP A 103 -10.99 -4.39 11.73
CA ASP A 103 -10.84 -3.23 10.84
C ASP A 103 -12.19 -2.47 10.74
N PRO A 104 -12.23 -1.17 11.11
CA PRO A 104 -13.46 -0.37 11.08
C PRO A 104 -14.01 -0.14 9.67
N PHE A 105 -13.23 -0.39 8.62
CA PHE A 105 -13.69 -0.23 7.23
C PHE A 105 -14.36 -1.50 6.70
N LEU A 106 -14.29 -2.61 7.45
CA LEU A 106 -14.95 -3.84 7.08
C LEU A 106 -16.44 -3.82 7.46
N PRO A 107 -17.31 -4.42 6.62
CA PRO A 107 -18.70 -4.58 6.98
C PRO A 107 -18.84 -5.66 8.05
N ILE A 108 -19.14 -5.25 9.28
CA ILE A 108 -19.35 -6.15 10.41
C ILE A 108 -20.75 -5.93 10.97
N GLY A 109 -21.49 -7.02 11.16
CA GLY A 109 -22.81 -6.97 11.81
C GLY A 109 -23.29 -8.35 12.24
N GLN A 110 -24.42 -8.42 12.93
CA GLN A 110 -24.94 -9.69 13.47
C GLN A 110 -25.14 -10.80 12.43
N LYS A 111 -25.37 -10.42 11.16
CA LYS A 111 -25.58 -11.34 10.03
C LYS A 111 -24.63 -11.07 8.86
N ILE A 112 -23.62 -10.23 9.06
CA ILE A 112 -22.69 -9.82 8.02
C ILE A 112 -21.30 -10.15 8.52
N LEU A 113 -20.64 -11.05 7.82
CA LEU A 113 -19.25 -11.42 8.06
C LEU A 113 -18.43 -10.93 6.87
N PRO A 114 -17.31 -10.24 7.10
CA PRO A 114 -16.45 -9.78 6.02
C PRO A 114 -15.88 -10.98 5.27
N THR A 115 -15.90 -10.90 3.95
CA THR A 115 -15.24 -11.84 3.05
C THR A 115 -13.80 -11.40 2.78
N ASP A 116 -12.97 -12.30 2.25
CA ASP A 116 -11.59 -11.94 1.86
C ASP A 116 -11.56 -10.79 0.84
N SER A 117 -12.55 -10.74 -0.06
CA SER A 117 -12.70 -9.64 -1.02
C SER A 117 -13.00 -8.30 -0.33
N ASP A 118 -13.71 -8.30 0.81
CA ASP A 118 -13.99 -7.09 1.57
C ASP A 118 -12.71 -6.57 2.23
N VAL A 119 -11.86 -7.48 2.72
CA VAL A 119 -10.53 -7.15 3.29
C VAL A 119 -9.62 -6.54 2.25
N GLU A 120 -9.53 -7.14 1.07
CA GLU A 120 -8.73 -6.59 -0.03
C GLU A 120 -9.24 -5.20 -0.47
N CYS A 121 -10.56 -5.03 -0.58
CA CYS A 121 -11.16 -3.75 -0.91
C CYS A 121 -10.91 -2.70 0.18
N ALA A 122 -11.09 -3.04 1.46
CA ALA A 122 -10.84 -2.14 2.58
C ALA A 122 -9.38 -1.68 2.61
N ASN A 123 -8.43 -2.59 2.38
CA ASN A 123 -7.01 -2.27 2.31
C ASN A 123 -6.69 -1.37 1.11
N ARG A 124 -7.31 -1.63 -0.05
CA ARG A 124 -7.15 -0.78 -1.24
C ARG A 124 -7.66 0.64 -0.99
N VAL A 125 -8.80 0.77 -0.32
CA VAL A 125 -9.39 2.07 0.05
C VAL A 125 -8.46 2.81 1.01
N ALA A 126 -8.00 2.18 2.08
CA ALA A 126 -7.05 2.81 3.01
C ALA A 126 -5.77 3.26 2.31
N LYS A 127 -5.22 2.42 1.43
CA LYS A 127 -4.03 2.77 0.65
C LYS A 127 -4.25 4.01 -0.23
N VAL A 128 -5.35 4.07 -0.99
CA VAL A 128 -5.66 5.21 -1.84
C VAL A 128 -5.87 6.49 -1.02
N LEU A 129 -6.53 6.37 0.14
CA LEU A 129 -6.70 7.50 1.05
C LEU A 129 -5.36 8.00 1.59
N GLN A 130 -4.45 7.10 1.96
CA GLN A 130 -3.10 7.45 2.40
C GLN A 130 -2.32 8.17 1.29
N GLU A 131 -2.34 7.65 0.06
CA GLU A 131 -1.71 8.29 -1.10
C GLU A 131 -2.27 9.72 -1.32
N CYS A 132 -3.59 9.92 -1.21
CA CYS A 132 -4.19 11.25 -1.29
C CYS A 132 -3.75 12.18 -0.14
N VAL A 133 -3.59 11.65 1.06
CA VAL A 133 -3.13 12.41 2.24
C VAL A 133 -1.68 12.87 2.05
N ASP A 134 -0.83 11.98 1.54
CA ASP A 134 0.58 12.24 1.28
C ASP A 134 0.75 13.28 0.16
N ASP A 135 -0.05 13.15 -0.91
CA ASP A 135 -0.07 14.09 -2.05
C ASP A 135 -0.58 15.50 -1.67
N ALA A 136 -1.38 15.60 -0.60
CA ALA A 136 -2.03 16.85 -0.21
C ALA A 136 -1.13 17.86 0.50
N ASP A 137 -0.02 17.43 1.10
CA ASP A 137 0.95 18.27 1.84
C ASP A 137 0.28 19.32 2.77
N GLY A 138 -0.86 18.95 3.38
CA GLY A 138 -1.62 19.83 4.28
C GLY A 138 -2.76 20.63 3.64
N ASP A 139 -2.94 20.61 2.33
CA ASP A 139 -4.05 21.28 1.63
C ASP A 139 -5.29 20.37 1.49
N SER A 140 -6.36 20.69 2.22
CA SER A 140 -7.61 19.93 2.16
C SER A 140 -8.37 20.04 0.83
N ALA A 141 -8.20 21.12 0.08
CA ALA A 141 -8.83 21.27 -1.23
C ALA A 141 -8.14 20.37 -2.25
N TRP A 142 -6.81 20.29 -2.18
CA TRP A 142 -6.03 19.36 -2.99
C TRP A 142 -6.39 17.90 -2.71
N PHE A 143 -6.45 17.52 -1.43
CA PHE A 143 -6.90 16.19 -1.01
C PHE A 143 -8.24 15.80 -1.67
N THR A 144 -9.22 16.71 -1.63
CA THR A 144 -10.56 16.46 -2.15
C THR A 144 -10.55 16.29 -3.67
N ASN A 145 -9.78 17.13 -4.38
CA ASN A 145 -9.63 17.04 -5.83
C ASN A 145 -8.97 15.71 -6.24
N GLU A 146 -7.88 15.34 -5.55
CA GLU A 146 -7.13 14.13 -5.85
C GLU A 146 -7.97 12.87 -5.58
N LEU A 147 -8.73 12.85 -4.49
CA LEU A 147 -9.69 11.78 -4.21
C LEU A 147 -10.74 11.67 -5.32
N GLN A 148 -11.35 12.79 -5.71
CA GLN A 148 -12.36 12.81 -6.76
C GLN A 148 -11.81 12.36 -8.12
N ARG A 149 -10.56 12.70 -8.43
CA ARG A 149 -9.87 12.26 -9.66
C ARG A 149 -9.73 10.74 -9.74
N ARG A 150 -9.49 10.10 -8.59
CA ARG A 150 -9.29 8.64 -8.49
C ARG A 150 -10.61 7.86 -8.44
N MET A 151 -11.72 8.51 -8.11
CA MET A 151 -13.05 7.89 -8.06
C MET A 151 -13.69 7.81 -9.46
N ILE A 152 -14.37 6.70 -9.73
CA ILE A 152 -15.18 6.53 -10.95
C ILE A 152 -16.61 6.89 -10.60
N ASP A 153 -17.13 7.95 -11.22
CA ASP A 153 -18.54 8.31 -11.08
C ASP A 153 -19.43 7.20 -11.66
N ILE A 154 -20.28 6.63 -10.82
CA ILE A 154 -21.35 5.72 -11.26
C ILE A 154 -22.61 6.55 -11.56
N PRO A 155 -23.19 6.43 -12.77
CA PRO A 155 -24.41 7.15 -13.09
C PRO A 155 -25.52 6.68 -12.15
N LEU A 156 -26.12 7.63 -11.42
CA LEU A 156 -27.22 7.32 -10.52
C LEU A 156 -28.38 6.70 -11.32
N PRO A 157 -29.00 5.60 -10.84
CA PRO A 157 -30.13 5.00 -11.52
C PRO A 157 -31.25 6.04 -11.63
N GLY A 158 -31.64 6.35 -12.87
CA GLY A 158 -32.66 7.35 -13.18
C GLY A 158 -33.94 7.05 -12.41
N ARG A 159 -34.47 8.06 -11.70
CA ARG A 159 -35.71 7.96 -10.94
C ARG A 159 -36.83 7.58 -11.91
N SER A 160 -37.28 6.33 -11.90
CA SER A 160 -38.39 5.87 -12.73
C SER A 160 -39.66 6.63 -12.35
N THR A 161 -39.95 7.71 -13.06
CA THR A 161 -41.18 8.49 -12.91
C THR A 161 -42.32 7.70 -13.54
N ASN A 162 -42.93 6.81 -12.75
CA ASN A 162 -44.20 6.19 -13.10
C ASN A 162 -45.31 7.26 -13.06
N SER A 163 -45.40 8.08 -14.11
CA SER A 163 -46.55 8.95 -14.36
C SER A 163 -47.71 8.07 -14.83
N LYS A 164 -48.49 7.57 -13.87
CA LYS A 164 -49.82 7.01 -14.15
C LYS A 164 -50.65 8.14 -14.77
N LYS A 165 -50.82 8.11 -16.10
CA LYS A 165 -51.85 8.87 -16.79
C LYS A 165 -53.20 8.43 -16.21
N LYS A 166 -53.90 9.37 -15.57
CA LYS A 166 -55.33 9.27 -15.29
C LYS A 166 -56.09 9.80 -16.50
#